data_AF-A0A934K3L2-F1
#
_entry.id   AF-A0A934K3L2-F1
#
_cell.length_a   1.000
_cell.length_b   1.000
_cell.length_c   1.000
_cell.angle_alpha   90.00
_cell.angle_beta   90.00
_cell.angle_gamma   90.00
#
_symmetry.space_group_name_H-M   'P 1'
#
loop_
_entity.id
_entity.type
_entity.pdbx_description
1 polymer ?
#
loop_
_entity_poly.entity_id
_entity_poly.type
_entity_poly.pdbx_seq_one_letter_code
_entity_poly.pdbx_strand_id
1 'polypeptide(L)'
;MAEPPFQDGGDAPGGSAHLRHLAHELRQPLVVAVGYVSMLEDGSFGELPAEVRTVLRTVAERLDAMNGIIDDFAEGGEPAL
;
A
#
# COMPACT_ATOMS: atom_id res chain seq x y z
N MET A 1 37.55 -35.30 5.87
CA MET A 1 37.07 -33.97 5.46
C MET A 1 35.55 -34.04 5.52
N ALA A 2 34.91 -33.33 6.46
CA ALA A 2 33.46 -33.29 6.56
C ALA A 2 32.96 -32.09 5.76
N GLU A 3 31.94 -32.29 4.91
CA GLU A 3 31.26 -31.20 4.22
C GLU A 3 30.68 -30.21 5.24
N PRO A 4 30.78 -28.88 5.00
CA PRO A 4 30.07 -27.92 5.83
C PRO A 4 28.55 -28.10 5.66
N PRO A 5 27.74 -27.88 6.71
CA PRO A 5 26.29 -27.95 6.59
C PRO A 5 25.81 -26.89 5.60
N PHE A 6 24.81 -27.28 4.81
CA PHE A 6 24.05 -26.43 3.91
C PHE A 6 23.76 -25.09 4.60
N GLN A 7 24.25 -23.99 4.02
CA GLN A 7 23.94 -22.66 4.52
C GLN A 7 22.43 -22.45 4.33
N ASP A 8 21.73 -22.31 5.46
CA ASP A 8 20.33 -21.96 5.54
C ASP A 8 20.08 -20.72 4.66
N GLY A 9 19.12 -20.84 3.74
CA GLY A 9 18.70 -19.77 2.83
C GLY A 9 17.91 -18.68 3.55
N GLY A 10 18.44 -18.16 4.65
CA GLY A 10 17.87 -17.08 5.44
C GLY A 10 18.19 -15.72 4.83
N ASP A 11 17.21 -15.18 4.10
CA ASP A 11 17.10 -13.82 3.57
C ASP A 11 18.26 -13.35 2.68
N ALA A 12 18.02 -13.32 1.36
CA ALA A 12 18.91 -12.58 0.46
C ALA A 12 18.88 -11.10 0.88
N PRO A 13 20.01 -10.49 1.28
CA PRO A 13 20.07 -9.09 1.70
C PRO A 13 19.73 -8.20 0.51
N GLY A 14 18.45 -7.85 0.38
CA GLY A 14 17.95 -7.10 -0.75
C GLY A 14 16.44 -7.23 -0.95
N GLY A 15 15.83 -8.39 -0.72
CA GLY A 15 14.40 -8.60 -1.04
C GLY A 15 13.47 -7.82 -0.09
N SER A 16 13.46 -8.19 1.18
CA SER A 16 12.62 -7.62 2.24
C SER A 16 12.88 -6.12 2.45
N ALA A 17 14.16 -5.72 2.51
CA ALA A 17 14.56 -4.33 2.65
C ALA A 17 14.15 -3.46 1.44
N HIS A 18 14.22 -3.99 0.21
CA HIS A 18 13.77 -3.29 -0.98
C HIS A 18 12.24 -3.16 -1.02
N LEU A 19 11.50 -4.21 -0.65
CA LEU A 19 10.04 -4.17 -0.54
C LEU A 19 9.58 -3.11 0.47
N ARG A 20 10.22 -3.06 1.65
CA ARG A 20 9.92 -2.05 2.66
C ARG A 20 10.22 -0.63 2.18
N HIS A 21 11.30 -0.46 1.41
CA HIS A 21 11.63 0.83 0.80
C HIS A 21 10.58 1.26 -0.22
N LEU A 22 10.20 0.37 -1.16
CA LEU A 22 9.15 0.64 -2.13
C LEU A 22 7.81 0.95 -1.46
N ALA A 23 7.44 0.20 -0.42
CA ALA A 23 6.24 0.45 0.36
C ALA A 23 6.24 1.86 0.98
N HIS A 24 7.38 2.28 1.55
CA HIS A 24 7.52 3.63 2.10
C HIS A 24 7.36 4.72 1.02
N GLU A 25 8.01 4.56 -0.13
CA GLU A 25 7.91 5.51 -1.25
C GLU A 25 6.49 5.59 -1.81
N LEU A 26 5.74 4.48 -1.83
CA LEU A 26 4.34 4.44 -2.29
C LEU A 26 3.34 5.04 -1.29
N ARG A 27 3.62 4.98 0.02
CA ARG A 27 2.75 5.61 1.03
C ARG A 27 2.65 7.12 0.82
N GLN A 28 3.74 7.78 0.46
CA GLN A 28 3.75 9.24 0.30
C GLN A 28 2.74 9.76 -0.75
N PRO A 29 2.74 9.29 -2.02
CA PRO A 29 1.75 9.70 -3.00
C PRO A 29 0.34 9.19 -2.67
N LEU A 30 0.21 8.03 -2.02
CA LEU A 30 -1.09 7.48 -1.66
C LEU A 30 -1.80 8.30 -0.58
N VAL A 31 -1.07 8.77 0.45
CA VAL A 31 -1.59 9.69 1.47
C VAL A 31 -2.15 10.97 0.84
N VAL A 32 -1.46 11.50 -0.17
CA VAL A 32 -1.92 12.69 -0.91
C VAL A 32 -3.23 12.39 -1.66
N ALA A 33 -3.32 11.26 -2.35
CA ALA A 33 -4.54 10.85 -3.07
C ALA A 33 -5.73 10.66 -2.12
N VAL A 34 -5.53 9.96 -1.00
CA VAL A 34 -6.54 9.78 0.05
C VAL A 34 -7.00 11.13 0.59
N GLY A 35 -6.05 12.03 0.90
CA GLY A 35 -6.38 13.37 1.38
C GLY A 35 -7.27 14.17 0.40
N TYR A 36 -6.98 14.12 -0.90
CA TYR A 36 -7.84 14.77 -1.90
C TYR A 36 -9.23 14.14 -2.00
N VAL A 37 -9.34 12.82 -1.94
CA VAL A 37 -10.64 12.14 -1.94
C VAL A 37 -11.44 12.51 -0.69
N SER A 38 -10.81 12.53 0.49
CA SER A 38 -11.47 12.94 1.73
C SER A 38 -11.97 14.39 1.67
N MET A 39 -11.17 15.32 1.13
CA MET A 39 -11.59 16.71 0.92
C MET A 39 -12.69 16.86 -0.16
N LEU A 40 -12.80 15.93 -1.10
CA LEU A 40 -13.90 15.92 -2.07
C LEU A 40 -15.18 15.38 -1.43
N GLU A 41 -15.08 14.39 -0.57
CA GLU A 41 -16.21 13.79 0.15
C GLU A 41 -16.79 14.72 1.23
N ASP A 42 -15.93 15.47 1.93
CA ASP A 42 -16.35 16.42 2.98
C ASP A 42 -16.95 17.73 2.41
N GLY A 43 -16.85 17.93 1.09
CA GLY A 43 -17.37 19.11 0.41
C GLY A 43 -16.47 20.33 0.44
N SER A 44 -15.18 20.20 0.78
CA SER A 44 -14.20 21.29 0.77
C SER A 44 -14.06 21.97 -0.60
N PHE A 45 -14.41 21.27 -1.68
CA PHE A 45 -14.43 21.80 -3.05
C PHE A 45 -15.84 22.17 -3.56
N GLY A 46 -16.83 22.19 -2.68
CA GLY A 46 -18.25 22.41 -3.01
C GLY A 46 -19.06 21.14 -3.19
N GLU A 47 -20.34 21.28 -3.53
CA GLU A 47 -21.23 20.13 -3.71
C GLU A 47 -20.95 19.40 -5.03
N LEU A 48 -20.78 18.09 -4.93
CA LEU A 48 -20.59 17.22 -6.08
C LEU A 48 -21.91 16.59 -6.55
N PRO A 49 -22.10 16.34 -7.85
CA PRO A 49 -23.22 15.54 -8.33
C PRO A 49 -23.26 14.16 -7.65
N ALA A 50 -24.46 13.59 -7.47
CA ALA A 50 -24.63 12.31 -6.78
C ALA A 50 -23.90 11.16 -7.50
N GLU A 51 -23.82 11.23 -8.82
CA GLU A 51 -23.09 10.30 -9.67
C GLU A 51 -21.58 10.35 -9.38
N VAL A 52 -21.04 11.56 -9.21
CA VAL A 52 -19.63 11.78 -8.88
C VAL A 52 -19.32 11.27 -7.47
N ARG A 53 -20.20 11.49 -6.50
CA ARG A 53 -20.04 10.94 -5.13
C ARG A 53 -20.01 9.40 -5.14
N THR A 54 -20.83 8.77 -5.98
CA THR A 54 -20.84 7.31 -6.12
C THR A 54 -19.50 6.78 -6.67
N VAL A 55 -18.94 7.46 -7.67
CA VAL A 55 -17.62 7.14 -8.22
C VAL A 55 -16.52 7.39 -7.17
N LEU A 56 -16.57 8.52 -6.46
CA LEU A 56 -15.57 8.84 -5.42
C LEU A 56 -15.52 7.81 -4.31
N ARG A 57 -16.67 7.32 -3.84
CA ARG A 57 -16.70 6.23 -2.86
C ARG A 57 -15.96 4.98 -3.38
N THR A 58 -16.16 4.64 -4.66
CA THR A 58 -15.44 3.53 -5.29
C THR A 58 -13.93 3.81 -5.34
N VAL A 59 -13.53 5.05 -5.63
CA VAL A 59 -12.11 5.45 -5.61
C VAL A 59 -11.53 5.33 -4.20
N ALA A 60 -12.22 5.81 -3.17
CA ALA A 60 -11.81 5.71 -1.78
C ALA A 60 -11.57 4.24 -1.38
N GLU A 61 -12.54 3.36 -1.66
CA GLU A 61 -12.42 1.91 -1.41
C GLU A 61 -11.19 1.28 -2.08
N ARG A 62 -10.81 1.75 -3.27
CA ARG A 62 -9.62 1.26 -3.98
C ARG A 62 -8.32 1.78 -3.38
N LEU A 63 -8.29 3.04 -2.95
CA LEU A 63 -7.13 3.61 -2.27
C LEU A 63 -6.89 2.93 -0.92
N ASP A 64 -7.96 2.59 -0.19
CA ASP A 64 -7.88 1.81 1.05
C ASP A 64 -7.35 0.39 0.80
N ALA A 65 -7.83 -0.29 -0.24
CA ALA A 65 -7.28 -1.58 -0.63
C ALA A 65 -5.79 -1.50 -0.99
N MET A 66 -5.36 -0.41 -1.65
CA MET A 66 -3.94 -0.18 -1.95
C MET A 66 -3.11 0.04 -0.67
N ASN A 67 -3.65 0.72 0.34
CA ASN A 67 -2.98 0.87 1.63
C ASN A 67 -2.71 -0.51 2.26
N GLY A 68 -3.70 -1.40 2.27
CA GLY A 68 -3.52 -2.76 2.78
C GLY A 68 -2.41 -3.55 2.07
N ILE A 69 -2.38 -3.51 0.73
CA ILE A 69 -1.32 -4.18 -0.05
C ILE A 69 0.07 -3.60 0.27
N ILE A 70 0.16 -2.28 0.46
CA ILE A 70 1.41 -1.60 0.81
C ILE A 70 1.84 -1.93 2.26
N ASP A 71 0.89 -2.08 3.17
CA ASP A 71 1.12 -2.55 4.53
C ASP A 71 1.72 -3.97 4.51
N ASP A 72 1.15 -4.89 3.74
CA ASP A 72 1.65 -6.27 3.58
C ASP A 72 3.11 -6.29 3.09
N PHE A 73 3.43 -5.46 2.08
CA PHE A 73 4.81 -5.33 1.58
C PHE A 73 5.78 -4.73 2.60
N ALA A 74 5.30 -3.86 3.49
CA ALA A 74 6.12 -3.27 4.54
C ALA A 74 6.39 -4.25 5.69
N GLU A 75 5.45 -5.15 5.96
CA GLU A 75 5.54 -6.19 7.00
C GLU A 75 6.34 -7.43 6.54
N GLY A 76 6.51 -7.61 5.23
CA GLY A 76 7.33 -8.67 4.65
C GLY A 76 6.67 -10.06 4.63
N GLY A 77 5.35 -10.12 4.81
CA GLY A 77 4.58 -11.36 4.89
C GLY A 77 3.74 -11.60 3.64
N GLU A 78 3.60 -12.87 3.23
CA GLU A 78 2.68 -13.30 2.18
C GLU A 78 1.27 -12.73 2.40
N PRO A 79 0.57 -12.28 1.33
CA PRO A 79 -0.80 -11.80 1.46
C PRO A 79 -1.68 -12.95 1.98
N ALA A 80 -2.43 -12.70 3.05
CA ALA A 80 -3.42 -13.64 3.55
C ALA A 80 -4.50 -13.85 2.48
N LEU A 81 -4.48 -15.02 1.84
CA LEU A 81 -5.50 -15.51 0.91
C LEU A 81 -6.81 -15.86 1.62
#